data_AF-A0AA39TZU0-F1
#
_entry.id   AF-A0AA39TZU0-F1
#
_cell.length_a   1.000
_cell.length_b   1.000
_cell.length_c   1.000
_cell.angle_alpha   90.00
_cell.angle_beta   90.00
_cell.angle_gamma   90.00
#
_symmetry.space_group_name_H-M   'P 1'
#
loop_
_entity.id
_entity.type
_entity.pdbx_description
1 polymer ?
#
loop_
_entity_poly.entity_id
_entity_poly.type
_entity_poly.pdbx_seq_one_letter_code
_entity_poly.pdbx_strand_id
1 'polypeptide(L)'
;MTYSHMSRPKKYHTQEARLQAIRENSNRYYTKHRHDISARRKLAYQTKSSHHVGPEAPKVPPPPDPFPKFNAEVLKILQQFEDFLVGKTPSDYVKSLLRCYFKDSSRRQGEIGLFVEPLDVLYKMQEAHRSISMQALQADGPSKRQKRLDCAGNGIGTLISWLEDIWRAGIDGPYGLRVTYNRNRLAWQREAKKSK
;
A
#
# COMPACT_ATOMS: atom_id res chain seq x y z
N MET A 1 -44.29 -8.82 -64.58
CA MET A 1 -44.95 -9.13 -63.30
C MET A 1 -43.87 -9.46 -62.28
N THR A 2 -43.58 -8.51 -61.39
CA THR A 2 -42.49 -8.60 -60.40
C THR A 2 -42.97 -9.30 -59.13
N TYR A 3 -42.33 -10.41 -58.77
CA TYR A 3 -42.59 -11.12 -57.50
C TYR A 3 -42.00 -10.32 -56.33
N SER A 4 -42.87 -9.78 -55.49
CA SER A 4 -42.53 -9.16 -54.21
C SER A 4 -41.95 -10.22 -53.27
N HIS A 5 -40.67 -10.07 -52.91
CA HIS A 5 -39.98 -10.92 -51.95
C HIS A 5 -40.49 -10.58 -50.54
N MET A 6 -41.53 -11.28 -50.07
CA MET A 6 -42.00 -11.13 -48.69
C MET A 6 -40.93 -11.67 -47.72
N SER A 7 -40.21 -10.75 -47.09
CA SER A 7 -39.22 -11.04 -46.06
C SER A 7 -39.90 -11.71 -44.86
N ARG A 8 -39.33 -12.82 -44.36
CA ARG A 8 -39.86 -13.55 -43.19
C ARG A 8 -40.00 -12.61 -41.99
N PRO A 9 -41.13 -12.63 -41.25
CA PRO A 9 -41.32 -11.78 -40.08
C PRO A 9 -40.22 -12.00 -39.03
N LYS A 10 -39.63 -10.92 -38.52
CA LYS A 10 -38.64 -10.99 -37.44
C LYS A 10 -39.32 -11.50 -36.17
N LYS A 11 -38.87 -12.66 -35.67
CA LYS A 11 -39.38 -13.33 -34.45
C LYS A 11 -39.33 -12.46 -33.18
N TYR A 12 -38.49 -11.43 -33.16
CA TYR A 12 -38.42 -10.43 -32.10
C TYR A 12 -38.37 -9.04 -32.73
N HIS A 13 -39.24 -8.13 -32.27
CA HIS A 13 -39.34 -6.76 -32.79
C HIS A 13 -38.41 -5.77 -32.08
N THR A 14 -37.94 -6.08 -30.88
CA THR A 14 -36.98 -5.25 -30.13
C THR A 14 -35.80 -6.10 -29.64
N GLN A 15 -34.64 -5.45 -29.47
CA GLN A 15 -33.44 -6.09 -28.94
C GLN A 15 -33.67 -6.61 -27.50
N GLU A 16 -34.46 -5.87 -26.71
CA GLU A 16 -34.84 -6.27 -25.36
C GLU A 16 -35.68 -7.55 -25.34
N ALA A 17 -36.68 -7.68 -26.24
CA ALA A 17 -37.49 -8.88 -26.34
C ALA A 17 -36.65 -10.12 -26.71
N ARG A 18 -35.62 -9.94 -27.55
CA ARG A 18 -34.67 -11.01 -27.89
C ARG A 18 -33.85 -11.43 -26.66
N LEU A 19 -33.31 -10.47 -25.90
CA LEU A 19 -32.53 -10.75 -24.70
C LEU A 19 -33.36 -11.40 -23.60
N GLN A 20 -34.62 -11.00 -23.47
CA GLN A 20 -35.55 -11.58 -22.50
C GLN A 20 -35.87 -13.04 -22.85
N ALA A 21 -36.16 -13.34 -24.12
CA ALA A 21 -36.40 -14.70 -24.57
C ALA A 21 -35.17 -15.62 -24.39
N ILE A 22 -33.95 -15.09 -24.59
CA ILE A 22 -32.71 -15.83 -24.34
C ILE A 22 -32.55 -16.15 -22.84
N ARG A 23 -32.84 -15.18 -21.96
CA ARG A 23 -32.80 -15.39 -20.51
C ARG A 23 -33.77 -16.46 -20.07
N GLU A 24 -35.02 -16.40 -20.56
CA GLU A 24 -36.05 -17.37 -20.23
C GLU A 24 -35.73 -18.79 -20.74
N ASN A 25 -35.24 -18.90 -21.97
CA ASN A 25 -34.86 -20.20 -22.54
C ASN A 25 -33.66 -20.81 -21.79
N SER A 26 -32.67 -19.99 -21.43
CA SER A 26 -31.53 -20.41 -20.62
C SER A 26 -31.98 -20.87 -19.23
N ASN A 27 -32.90 -20.14 -18.59
CA ASN A 27 -33.43 -20.49 -17.28
C ASN A 27 -34.20 -21.82 -17.31
N ARG A 28 -35.05 -22.03 -18.33
CA ARG A 28 -35.75 -23.31 -18.53
C ARG A 28 -34.78 -24.47 -18.75
N TYR A 29 -33.74 -24.26 -19.57
CA TYR A 29 -32.70 -25.25 -19.80
C TYR A 29 -31.96 -25.61 -18.50
N TYR A 30 -31.50 -24.61 -17.74
CA TYR A 30 -30.81 -24.81 -16.47
C TYR A 30 -31.68 -25.52 -15.45
N THR A 31 -32.97 -25.17 -15.38
CA THR A 31 -33.92 -25.81 -14.45
C THR A 31 -34.12 -27.29 -14.80
N LYS A 32 -34.30 -27.59 -16.10
CA LYS A 32 -34.49 -28.97 -16.58
C LYS A 32 -33.25 -29.84 -16.39
N HIS A 33 -32.06 -29.29 -16.60
CA HIS A 33 -30.79 -30.05 -16.59
C HIS A 33 -29.97 -29.83 -15.31
N ARG A 34 -30.57 -29.25 -14.26
CA ARG A 34 -29.87 -28.91 -13.01
C ARG A 34 -29.17 -30.11 -12.38
N HIS A 35 -29.84 -31.26 -12.35
CA HIS A 35 -29.32 -32.48 -11.75
C HIS A 35 -28.15 -33.07 -12.56
N ASP A 36 -28.25 -33.10 -13.90
CA ASP A 36 -27.17 -33.56 -14.78
C ASP A 36 -25.95 -32.65 -14.71
N ILE A 37 -26.15 -31.33 -14.69
CA ILE A 37 -25.07 -30.35 -14.55
C ILE A 37 -24.36 -30.53 -13.20
N SER A 38 -25.12 -30.77 -12.12
CA SER A 38 -24.58 -31.06 -10.79
C SER A 38 -23.81 -32.39 -10.76
N ALA A 39 -24.34 -33.45 -11.38
CA ALA A 39 -23.71 -34.75 -11.46
C ALA A 39 -22.39 -34.70 -12.25
N ARG A 40 -22.37 -34.02 -13.39
CA ARG A 40 -21.14 -33.77 -14.18
C ARG A 40 -20.11 -32.96 -13.40
N ARG A 41 -20.54 -31.94 -12.65
CA ARG A 41 -19.63 -31.18 -11.77
C ARG A 41 -19.04 -32.07 -10.67
N LYS A 42 -19.85 -32.91 -10.00
CA LYS A 42 -19.36 -33.86 -8.99
C LYS A 42 -18.35 -34.85 -9.57
N LEU A 43 -18.64 -35.42 -10.73
CA LEU A 43 -17.72 -36.31 -11.46
C LEU A 43 -16.41 -35.60 -11.85
N ALA A 44 -16.48 -34.34 -12.32
CA ALA A 44 -15.30 -33.54 -12.63
C ALA A 44 -14.43 -33.24 -11.40
N TYR A 45 -15.05 -33.02 -10.23
CA TYR A 45 -14.30 -32.86 -8.97
C TYR A 45 -13.71 -34.19 -8.47
N GLN A 46 -14.42 -35.31 -8.59
CA GLN A 46 -13.89 -36.62 -8.21
C GLN A 46 -12.74 -37.07 -9.13
N THR A 47 -12.85 -36.88 -10.44
CA THR A 47 -11.78 -37.20 -11.39
C THR A 47 -10.54 -36.32 -11.19
N LYS A 48 -10.71 -35.04 -10.82
CA LYS A 48 -9.58 -34.19 -10.40
C LYS A 48 -8.98 -34.62 -9.05
N SER A 49 -9.77 -35.22 -8.16
CA SER A 49 -9.28 -35.73 -6.87
C SER A 49 -8.61 -37.10 -6.97
N SER A 50 -8.80 -37.86 -8.06
CA SER A 50 -8.33 -39.24 -8.19
C SER A 50 -7.14 -39.43 -9.14
N HIS A 51 -6.54 -38.36 -9.67
CA HIS A 51 -5.30 -38.39 -10.47
C HIS A 51 -4.05 -38.08 -9.64
N HIS A 52 -3.88 -38.76 -8.51
CA HIS A 52 -2.58 -38.91 -7.84
C HIS A 52 -2.18 -40.38 -7.76
N VAL A 53 -1.94 -41.01 -8.93
CA VAL A 53 -0.98 -42.11 -9.06
C VAL A 53 -0.28 -41.92 -10.40
N GLY A 54 0.60 -40.92 -10.46
CA GLY A 54 1.69 -40.85 -11.44
C GLY A 54 2.99 -41.22 -10.73
N PRO A 55 4.05 -41.65 -11.44
CA PRO A 55 5.33 -41.94 -10.82
C PRO A 55 5.75 -40.72 -9.99
N GLU A 56 6.06 -40.95 -8.72
CA GLU A 56 6.27 -39.92 -7.70
C GLU A 56 7.45 -39.02 -8.13
N ALA A 57 7.14 -37.91 -8.80
CA ALA A 57 8.08 -36.83 -8.97
C ALA A 57 8.53 -36.39 -7.57
N PRO A 58 9.83 -36.16 -7.33
CA PRO A 58 10.30 -35.74 -6.02
C PRO A 58 9.49 -34.51 -5.60
N LYS A 59 8.79 -34.61 -4.48
CA LYS A 59 8.04 -33.49 -3.88
C LYS A 59 9.06 -32.39 -3.58
N VAL A 60 9.24 -31.48 -4.53
CA VAL A 60 10.01 -30.26 -4.30
C VAL A 60 9.31 -29.57 -3.12
N PRO A 61 10.00 -29.36 -1.99
CA PRO A 61 9.38 -28.70 -0.85
C PRO A 61 8.82 -27.35 -1.31
N PRO A 62 7.66 -26.93 -0.79
CA PRO A 62 7.10 -25.63 -1.12
C PRO A 62 8.16 -24.55 -0.85
N PRO A 63 8.23 -23.49 -1.68
CA PRO A 63 9.18 -22.41 -1.47
C PRO A 63 9.07 -21.89 -0.02
N PRO A 64 10.20 -21.66 0.66
CA PRO A 64 10.18 -21.09 2.00
C PRO A 64 9.37 -19.79 2.03
N ASP A 65 8.60 -19.57 3.09
CA ASP A 65 7.90 -18.29 3.29
C ASP A 65 8.95 -17.16 3.30
N PRO A 66 8.90 -16.19 2.36
CA PRO A 66 9.87 -15.10 2.30
C PRO A 66 9.61 -14.05 3.40
N PHE A 67 8.44 -14.06 4.04
CA PHE A 67 8.01 -13.01 4.96
C PHE A 67 8.91 -12.81 6.20
N PRO A 68 9.47 -13.86 6.84
CA PRO A 68 10.44 -13.70 7.92
C PRO A 68 11.67 -12.87 7.51
N LYS A 69 12.12 -12.99 6.25
CA LYS A 69 13.22 -12.18 5.72
C LYS A 69 12.84 -10.70 5.64
N PHE A 70 11.68 -10.39 5.06
CA PHE A 70 11.19 -9.00 4.97
C PHE A 70 11.04 -8.36 6.35
N ASN A 71 10.49 -9.11 7.32
CA ASN A 71 10.39 -8.65 8.70
C ASN A 71 11.77 -8.34 9.30
N ALA A 72 12.75 -9.23 9.12
CA ALA A 72 14.09 -9.00 9.65
C ALA A 72 14.75 -7.76 9.03
N GLU A 73 14.57 -7.52 7.73
CA GLU A 73 15.10 -6.34 7.04
C GLU A 73 14.41 -5.05 7.50
N VAL A 74 13.08 -5.05 7.66
CA VAL A 74 12.36 -3.90 8.21
C VAL A 74 12.78 -3.61 9.65
N LEU A 75 12.94 -4.63 10.49
CA LEU A 75 13.42 -4.45 11.87
C LEU A 75 14.80 -3.79 11.91
N LYS A 76 15.70 -4.10 10.96
CA LYS A 76 17.00 -3.41 10.86
C LYS A 76 16.83 -1.93 10.54
N ILE A 77 15.93 -1.57 9.62
CA ILE A 77 15.65 -0.17 9.28
C ILE A 77 15.06 0.57 10.49
N LEU A 78 14.13 -0.06 11.21
CA LEU A 78 13.54 0.54 12.40
C LEU A 78 14.59 0.72 13.51
N GLN A 79 15.49 -0.24 13.68
CA GLN A 79 16.62 -0.07 14.61
C GLN A 79 17.52 1.10 14.20
N GLN A 80 17.87 1.20 12.91
CA GLN A 80 18.65 2.34 12.39
C GLN A 80 17.93 3.69 12.62
N PHE A 81 16.60 3.71 12.51
CA PHE A 81 15.79 4.89 12.79
C PHE A 81 15.82 5.25 14.28
N GLU A 82 15.70 4.29 15.19
CA GLU A 82 15.82 4.51 16.64
C GLU A 82 17.23 5.00 17.01
N ASP A 83 18.27 4.39 16.44
CA ASP A 83 19.66 4.79 16.63
C ASP A 83 19.90 6.21 16.12
N PHE A 84 19.32 6.56 14.97
CA PHE A 84 19.36 7.90 14.40
C PHE A 84 18.73 8.96 15.31
N LEU A 85 17.65 8.61 16.02
CA LEU A 85 17.03 9.51 16.99
C LEU A 85 17.86 9.66 18.28
N VAL A 86 18.85 8.78 18.50
CA VAL A 86 19.71 8.75 19.69
C VAL A 86 18.86 8.67 20.96
N GLY A 87 17.89 7.75 20.96
CA GLY A 87 16.98 7.52 22.09
C GLY A 87 15.96 8.63 22.37
N LYS A 88 15.82 9.60 21.46
CA LYS A 88 14.80 10.66 21.58
C LYS A 88 13.50 10.23 20.91
N THR A 89 12.38 10.74 21.40
CA THR A 89 11.15 10.70 20.59
C THR A 89 11.34 11.56 19.33
N PRO A 90 10.63 11.28 18.22
CA PRO A 90 10.67 12.13 17.03
C PRO A 90 10.40 13.61 17.33
N SER A 91 9.48 13.88 18.27
CA SER A 91 9.14 15.24 18.67
C SER A 91 10.29 15.94 19.41
N ASP A 92 11.02 15.21 20.27
CA ASP A 92 12.14 15.75 21.03
C ASP A 92 13.39 15.91 20.16
N TYR A 93 13.57 15.01 19.18
CA TYR A 93 14.58 15.17 18.13
C TYR A 93 14.36 16.48 17.35
N VAL A 94 13.14 16.73 16.88
CA VAL A 94 12.78 17.98 16.20
C VAL A 94 13.03 19.22 17.09
N LYS A 95 12.61 19.17 18.36
CA LYS A 95 12.88 20.27 19.31
C LYS A 95 14.39 20.51 19.48
N SER A 96 15.19 19.45 19.52
CA SER A 96 16.64 19.54 19.62
C SER A 96 17.24 20.26 18.41
N LEU A 97 16.79 19.93 17.19
CA LEU A 97 17.23 20.61 15.98
C LEU A 97 16.84 22.09 15.97
N LEU A 98 15.59 22.41 16.33
CA LEU A 98 15.14 23.80 16.42
C LEU A 98 15.96 24.62 17.41
N ARG A 99 16.31 24.04 18.58
CA ARG A 99 17.18 24.68 19.56
C ARG A 99 18.57 24.98 18.99
N CYS A 100 19.12 24.06 18.19
CA CYS A 100 20.42 24.27 17.53
C CYS A 100 20.33 25.38 16.48
N TYR A 101 19.29 25.35 15.65
CA TYR A 101 19.06 26.32 14.58
C TYR A 101 18.90 27.77 15.10
N PHE A 102 18.23 27.94 16.25
CA PHE A 102 18.00 29.25 16.87
C PHE A 102 19.10 29.70 17.84
N LYS A 103 20.19 28.93 18.01
CA LYS A 103 21.22 29.27 19.00
C LYS A 103 22.04 30.49 18.54
N ASP A 104 21.67 31.67 19.05
CA ASP A 104 22.25 32.99 18.74
C ASP A 104 23.77 33.09 18.98
N SER A 105 24.35 32.26 19.86
CA SER A 105 25.79 32.29 20.17
C SER A 105 26.65 31.43 19.26
N SER A 106 26.06 30.78 18.25
CA SER A 106 26.79 29.92 17.32
C SER A 106 26.95 30.59 15.96
N ARG A 107 28.08 30.35 15.28
CA ARG A 107 28.26 30.68 13.84
C ARG A 107 27.25 29.94 12.92
N ARG A 108 26.39 29.10 13.50
CA ARG A 108 25.44 28.19 12.85
C ARG A 108 23.99 28.62 13.02
N GLN A 109 23.73 29.82 13.56
CA GLN A 109 22.38 30.35 13.59
C GLN A 109 21.82 30.44 12.17
N GLY A 110 20.63 29.89 11.97
CA GLY A 110 20.00 29.91 10.65
C GLY A 110 20.60 28.92 9.66
N GLU A 111 21.53 28.05 10.09
CA GLU A 111 22.12 27.05 9.22
C GLU A 111 21.07 26.01 8.81
N ILE A 112 20.59 26.13 7.57
CA ILE A 112 19.56 25.24 7.02
C ILE A 112 20.05 23.79 6.87
N GLY A 113 21.38 23.60 6.77
CA GLY A 113 22.03 22.29 6.72
C GLY A 113 21.65 21.38 7.88
N LEU A 114 21.30 21.95 9.04
CA LEU A 114 20.80 21.21 10.22
C LEU A 114 19.54 20.39 9.94
N PHE A 115 18.75 20.73 8.92
CA PHE A 115 17.57 19.97 8.50
C PHE A 115 17.83 19.12 7.26
N VAL A 116 18.70 19.60 6.35
CA VAL A 116 19.01 18.89 5.10
C VAL A 116 19.73 17.57 5.37
N GLU A 117 20.76 17.57 6.22
CA GLU A 117 21.53 16.35 6.51
C GLU A 117 20.66 15.23 7.13
N PRO A 118 19.83 15.49 8.16
CA PRO A 118 18.83 14.53 8.63
C PRO A 118 17.86 14.03 7.55
N LEU A 119 17.38 14.91 6.67
CA LEU A 119 16.42 14.55 5.62
C LEU A 119 17.02 13.54 4.63
N ASP A 120 18.28 13.74 4.20
CA ASP A 120 18.96 12.82 3.29
C ASP A 120 19.06 11.39 3.85
N VAL A 121 19.35 11.27 5.15
CA VAL A 121 19.41 9.98 5.83
C VAL A 121 18.02 9.34 5.90
N LEU A 122 17.00 10.13 6.27
CA LEU A 122 15.63 9.63 6.40
C LEU A 122 15.03 9.21 5.06
N TYR A 123 15.30 9.94 3.97
CA TYR A 123 14.85 9.52 2.63
C TYR A 123 15.45 8.18 2.21
N LYS A 124 16.73 7.93 2.52
CA LYS A 124 17.36 6.62 2.25
C LYS A 124 16.68 5.50 3.05
N MET A 125 16.38 5.74 4.33
CA MET A 125 15.65 4.77 5.16
C MET A 125 14.23 4.51 4.64
N GLN A 126 13.51 5.57 4.25
CA GLN A 126 12.16 5.48 3.71
C GLN A 126 12.14 4.70 2.38
N GLU A 127 13.10 4.96 1.50
CA GLU A 127 13.19 4.25 0.22
C GLU A 127 13.52 2.77 0.42
N ALA A 128 14.45 2.46 1.34
CA ALA A 128 14.74 1.07 1.70
C ALA A 128 13.50 0.34 2.24
N HIS A 129 12.74 0.99 3.14
CA HIS A 129 11.50 0.44 3.69
C HIS A 129 10.43 0.25 2.60
N ARG A 130 10.26 1.23 1.72
CA ARG A 130 9.32 1.16 0.59
C ARG A 130 9.67 0.01 -0.35
N SER A 131 10.96 -0.16 -0.67
CA SER A 131 11.45 -1.25 -1.50
C SER A 131 11.10 -2.62 -0.91
N ILE A 132 11.36 -2.85 0.38
CA ILE A 132 10.99 -4.10 1.07
C ILE A 132 9.47 -4.29 1.09
N SER A 133 8.72 -3.21 1.36
CA SER A 133 7.25 -3.27 1.39
C SER A 133 6.65 -3.64 0.03
N MET A 134 7.23 -3.15 -1.06
CA MET A 134 6.86 -3.55 -2.42
C MET A 134 7.19 -5.02 -2.71
N GLN A 135 8.37 -5.50 -2.30
CA GLN A 135 8.74 -6.92 -2.45
C GLN A 135 7.80 -7.84 -1.65
N ALA A 136 7.45 -7.45 -0.42
CA ALA A 136 6.50 -8.18 0.41
C ALA A 136 5.10 -8.21 -0.23
N LEU A 137 4.65 -7.09 -0.81
CA LEU A 137 3.39 -7.01 -1.54
C LEU A 137 3.38 -7.91 -2.79
N GLN A 138 4.50 -7.98 -3.53
CA GLN A 138 4.62 -8.87 -4.69
C GLN A 138 4.60 -10.35 -4.28
N ALA A 139 5.25 -10.69 -3.18
CA ALA A 139 5.35 -12.07 -2.71
C ALA A 139 4.06 -12.60 -2.09
N ASP A 140 3.32 -11.76 -1.35
CA ASP A 140 2.22 -12.21 -0.49
C ASP A 140 0.86 -11.53 -0.79
N GLY A 141 0.86 -10.55 -1.69
CA GLY A 141 -0.32 -9.73 -1.96
C GLY A 141 -0.73 -8.84 -0.77
N PRO A 142 -1.92 -8.21 -0.83
CA PRO A 142 -2.40 -7.28 0.19
C PRO A 142 -2.89 -8.01 1.45
N SER A 143 -1.97 -8.61 2.20
CA SER A 143 -2.25 -9.41 3.40
C SER A 143 -2.21 -8.57 4.69
N LYS A 144 -2.70 -9.12 5.80
CA LYS A 144 -2.61 -8.45 7.12
C LYS A 144 -1.16 -8.21 7.55
N ARG A 145 -0.27 -9.17 7.27
CA ARG A 145 1.15 -9.06 7.62
C ARG A 145 1.87 -8.05 6.74
N GLN A 146 1.58 -8.01 5.44
CA GLN A 146 2.07 -6.98 4.52
C GLN A 146 1.64 -5.57 4.98
N LYS A 147 0.36 -5.38 5.35
CA LYS A 147 -0.11 -4.08 5.86
C LYS A 147 0.59 -3.65 7.14
N ARG A 148 0.86 -4.58 8.05
CA ARG A 148 1.64 -4.28 9.27
C ARG A 148 3.06 -3.85 8.95
N LEU A 149 3.71 -4.55 8.01
CA LEU A 149 5.05 -4.24 7.56
C LEU A 149 5.11 -2.84 6.91
N ASP A 150 4.14 -2.53 6.05
CA ASP A 150 3.97 -1.23 5.40
C ASP A 150 3.76 -0.10 6.44
N CYS A 151 2.88 -0.32 7.42
CA CYS A 151 2.62 0.65 8.49
C CYS A 151 3.80 0.85 9.44
N ALA A 152 4.72 -0.12 9.54
CA ALA A 152 5.85 -0.02 10.48
C ALA A 152 6.79 1.15 10.15
N GLY A 153 6.90 1.52 8.86
CA GLY A 153 7.71 2.65 8.39
C GLY A 153 7.08 4.03 8.61
N ASN A 154 5.84 4.10 9.12
CA ASN A 154 5.11 5.37 9.24
C ASN A 154 5.86 6.43 10.05
N GLY A 155 6.59 6.03 11.11
CA GLY A 155 7.37 6.95 11.93
C GLY A 155 8.44 7.71 11.15
N ILE A 156 9.08 7.04 10.18
CA ILE A 156 10.08 7.64 9.30
C ILE A 156 9.42 8.71 8.42
N GLY A 157 8.30 8.37 7.79
CA GLY A 157 7.54 9.29 6.93
C GLY A 157 6.97 10.50 7.69
N THR A 158 6.50 10.28 8.92
CA THR A 158 6.05 11.36 9.80
C THR A 158 7.19 12.32 10.11
N LEU A 159 8.36 11.82 10.49
CA LEU A 159 9.51 12.68 10.79
C LEU A 159 9.99 13.46 9.56
N ILE A 160 10.06 12.82 8.39
CA ILE A 160 10.37 13.49 7.12
C ILE A 160 9.42 14.66 6.90
N SER A 161 8.10 14.41 7.01
CA SER A 161 7.08 15.43 6.80
C SER A 161 7.25 16.63 7.75
N TRP A 162 7.61 16.36 9.01
CA TRP A 162 7.87 17.42 10.00
C TRP A 162 9.11 18.23 9.68
N LEU A 163 10.21 17.57 9.28
CA LEU A 163 11.46 18.24 8.94
C LEU A 163 11.34 19.02 7.63
N GLU A 164 10.62 18.52 6.63
CA GLU A 164 10.32 19.26 5.40
C GLU A 164 9.53 20.54 5.68
N ASP A 165 8.51 20.48 6.54
CA ASP A 165 7.69 21.64 6.90
C ASP A 165 8.53 22.70 7.63
N ILE A 166 9.45 22.27 8.50
CA ILE A 166 10.41 23.16 9.17
C ILE A 166 11.41 23.75 8.18
N TRP A 167 11.99 22.92 7.32
CA TRP A 167 12.92 23.34 6.28
C TRP A 167 12.29 24.41 5.39
N ARG A 168 11.08 24.16 4.88
CA ARG A 168 10.32 25.13 4.07
C ARG A 168 10.05 26.44 4.83
N ALA A 169 9.74 26.37 6.12
CA ALA A 169 9.50 27.56 6.93
C ALA A 169 10.78 28.35 7.29
N GLY A 170 11.95 27.69 7.27
CA GLY A 170 13.24 28.26 7.62
C GLY A 170 14.17 28.59 6.45
N ILE A 171 13.76 28.28 5.20
CA ILE A 171 14.61 28.47 4.01
C ILE A 171 14.97 29.94 3.76
N ASP A 172 14.03 30.85 4.05
CA ASP A 172 14.24 32.30 3.96
C ASP A 172 14.92 32.89 5.21
N GLY A 173 15.30 32.02 6.16
CA GLY A 173 16.01 32.37 7.38
C GLY A 173 15.19 32.26 8.67
N PRO A 174 15.81 32.61 9.81
CA PRO A 174 15.26 32.28 11.13
C PRO A 174 13.94 32.95 11.47
N TYR A 175 13.70 34.14 10.93
CA TYR A 175 12.52 34.93 11.27
C TYR A 175 11.22 34.23 10.84
N GLY A 176 11.16 33.73 9.60
CA GLY A 176 9.98 33.02 9.07
C GLY A 176 9.65 31.77 9.88
N LEU A 177 10.67 30.99 10.23
CA LEU A 177 10.50 29.81 11.07
C LEU A 177 10.03 30.17 12.47
N ARG A 178 10.59 31.21 13.09
CA ARG A 178 10.20 31.69 14.43
C ARG A 178 8.74 32.11 14.47
N VAL A 179 8.27 32.87 13.47
CA VAL A 179 6.87 33.29 13.37
C VAL A 179 5.95 32.07 13.22
N THR A 180 6.31 31.11 12.36
CA THR A 180 5.52 29.89 12.12
C THR A 180 5.43 29.01 13.36
N TYR A 181 6.56 28.83 14.05
CA TYR A 181 6.66 28.08 15.30
C TYR A 181 5.80 28.69 16.40
N ASN A 182 5.92 30.01 16.64
CA ASN A 182 5.16 30.71 17.68
C ASN A 182 3.65 30.69 17.43
N ARG A 183 3.23 30.67 16.16
CA ARG A 183 1.82 30.52 15.77
C ARG A 183 1.34 29.06 15.87
N ASN A 184 2.18 28.13 16.30
CA ASN A 184 1.89 26.69 16.36
C ASN A 184 1.41 26.13 15.01
N ARG A 185 2.04 26.59 13.92
CA ARG A 185 1.64 26.22 12.56
C ARG A 185 2.49 25.12 11.96
N LEU A 186 3.53 24.61 12.63
CA LEU A 186 4.31 23.49 12.11
C LEU A 186 3.51 22.18 12.18
N ALA A 187 3.78 21.25 11.27
CA ALA A 187 3.06 19.98 11.10
C ALA A 187 2.90 19.22 12.42
N TRP A 188 4.00 18.97 13.11
CA TRP A 188 4.02 18.27 14.39
C TRP A 188 3.23 18.98 15.51
N GLN A 189 3.20 20.32 15.50
CA GLN A 189 2.41 21.12 16.45
C GLN A 189 0.90 21.04 16.15
N ARG A 190 0.53 20.94 14.87
CA ARG A 190 -0.88 20.80 14.43
C ARG A 190 -1.41 19.41 14.77
N GLU A 191 -0.59 18.39 14.62
CA GLU A 191 -0.95 17.00 14.95
C GLU A 191 -1.18 16.82 16.44
N ALA A 192 -0.29 17.37 17.29
CA ALA A 192 -0.45 17.33 18.75
C ALA A 192 -1.75 17.99 19.25
N LYS A 193 -2.33 18.92 18.49
CA LYS A 193 -3.61 19.57 18.82
C LYS A 193 -4.84 18.75 18.42
N LYS A 194 -4.72 17.86 17.44
CA LYS A 194 -5.84 17.01 16.98
C LYS A 194 -6.07 15.80 17.89
N SER A 195 -5.11 15.48 18.75
CA SER A 195 -5.18 14.36 19.69
C SER A 195 -5.72 14.76 21.08
N LYS A 196 -6.24 15.98 21.23
CA LYS A 196 -6.96 16.47 22.42
C LYS A 196 -8.42 16.68 22.07
#